data_AF-A0A0N1LGC7-F1
#
_entry.id   AF-A0A0N1LGC7-F1
#
_cell.length_a   1.000
_cell.length_b   1.000
_cell.length_c   1.000
_cell.angle_alpha   90.00
_cell.angle_beta   90.00
_cell.angle_gamma   90.00
#
_symmetry.space_group_name_H-M   'P 1'
#
loop_
_entity.id
_entity.type
_entity.pdbx_description
1 polymer ?
#
loop_
_entity_poly.entity_id
_entity_poly.type
_entity_poly.pdbx_seq_one_letter_code
_entity_poly.pdbx_strand_id
1 'polypeptide(L)'
;MDRDAGGAAPIDWHDEDFGLTAAIPAPAPPPRHALAPLPGIERRLAQLAADAWAVSGGGYVAGFDVNTVLIADPAGMSLVEEVGDSIATGFGIVPGMILARRPGLAAELAAACDLIALSAQPVPFEASVAGAGGALIMARGIALPLTAGADAGKVQAILSWREVLNRAASRQLREELGEALRMVRRTLPLAPRRDPFATPIAGGIGPFHA
;
A
#
# COMPACT_ATOMS: atom_id res chain seq x y z
N MET A 1 13.22 -52.84 51.47
CA MET A 1 11.77 -52.60 51.60
C MET A 1 11.34 -52.08 50.24
N ASP A 2 11.10 -52.92 49.24
CA ASP A 2 10.32 -54.17 49.19
C ASP A 2 8.81 -53.89 49.24
N ARG A 3 8.13 -54.33 48.16
CA ARG A 3 6.68 -54.54 47.93
C ARG A 3 5.83 -53.32 47.56
N ASP A 4 4.81 -53.40 46.71
CA ASP A 4 4.29 -54.38 45.74
C ASP A 4 3.18 -53.58 44.99
N ALA A 5 3.14 -53.55 43.66
CA ALA A 5 2.27 -54.39 42.82
C ALA A 5 0.76 -54.33 43.14
N GLY A 6 -0.01 -53.84 42.15
CA GLY A 6 -1.46 -53.97 42.02
C GLY A 6 -2.06 -52.69 41.44
N GLY A 7 -2.62 -52.61 40.24
CA GLY A 7 -3.12 -53.62 39.31
C GLY A 7 -4.43 -53.10 38.75
N ALA A 8 -4.45 -52.66 37.49
CA ALA A 8 -5.62 -52.62 36.60
C ALA A 8 -5.15 -52.19 35.19
N ALA A 9 -5.33 -53.09 34.22
CA ALA A 9 -5.12 -52.83 32.80
C ALA A 9 -6.40 -52.26 32.15
N PRO A 10 -6.38 -51.95 30.84
CA PRO A 10 -6.54 -50.63 30.26
C PRO A 10 -8.00 -50.25 29.97
N ILE A 11 -8.34 -48.96 30.07
CA ILE A 11 -9.60 -48.43 29.52
C ILE A 11 -9.37 -48.12 28.05
N ASP A 12 -10.08 -48.90 27.25
CA ASP A 12 -10.27 -48.79 25.82
C ASP A 12 -11.07 -47.52 25.48
N TRP A 13 -10.41 -46.54 24.84
CA TRP A 13 -11.04 -45.32 24.34
C TRP A 13 -11.27 -45.45 22.83
N HIS A 14 -12.16 -46.37 22.46
CA HIS A 14 -12.82 -46.32 21.17
C HIS A 14 -14.06 -45.41 21.31
N ASP A 15 -13.87 -44.12 21.08
CA ASP A 15 -14.97 -43.21 20.71
C ASP A 15 -15.07 -43.19 19.18
N GLU A 16 -16.20 -43.70 18.73
CA GLU A 16 -16.68 -43.67 17.36
C GLU A 16 -17.04 -42.23 16.92
N ASP A 17 -16.92 -42.00 15.62
CA ASP A 17 -17.72 -41.06 14.84
C ASP A 17 -17.75 -39.58 15.23
N PHE A 18 -16.74 -38.84 14.75
CA PHE A 18 -16.96 -37.51 14.16
C PHE A 18 -16.47 -37.47 12.71
N GLY A 19 -17.11 -38.29 11.87
CA GLY A 19 -17.23 -37.95 10.46
C GLY A 19 -18.10 -36.72 10.32
N LEU A 20 -17.49 -35.56 10.05
CA LEU A 20 -18.03 -34.42 9.27
C LEU A 20 -16.99 -33.29 9.25
N THR A 21 -15.80 -33.55 8.71
CA THR A 21 -14.97 -32.46 8.17
C THR A 21 -15.60 -32.03 6.85
N ALA A 22 -16.71 -31.27 6.93
CA ALA A 22 -17.13 -30.46 5.81
C ALA A 22 -15.98 -29.50 5.53
N ALA A 23 -15.16 -29.82 4.53
CA ALA A 23 -14.15 -28.92 4.03
C ALA A 23 -14.86 -27.61 3.69
N ILE A 24 -14.66 -26.59 4.52
CA ILE A 24 -15.12 -25.23 4.23
C ILE A 24 -14.52 -24.91 2.85
N PRO A 25 -15.32 -24.78 1.79
CA PRO A 25 -14.76 -24.43 0.50
C PRO A 25 -14.06 -23.10 0.67
N ALA A 26 -12.77 -23.07 0.36
CA ALA A 26 -12.00 -21.84 0.38
C ALA A 26 -12.78 -20.78 -0.42
N PRO A 27 -12.97 -19.56 0.13
CA PRO A 27 -13.70 -18.52 -0.57
C PRO A 27 -13.05 -18.32 -1.95
N ALA A 28 -13.88 -18.36 -3.00
CA ALA A 28 -13.40 -18.19 -4.37
C ALA A 28 -12.56 -16.91 -4.47
N PRO A 29 -11.41 -16.95 -5.17
CA PRO A 29 -10.61 -15.75 -5.34
C PRO A 29 -11.47 -14.67 -6.01
N PRO A 30 -11.44 -13.41 -5.52
CA PRO A 30 -12.29 -12.36 -6.04
C PRO A 30 -12.02 -12.14 -7.54
N PRO A 31 -13.06 -11.79 -8.34
CA PRO A 31 -12.91 -11.57 -9.77
C PRO A 31 -11.86 -10.49 -10.03
N ARG A 32 -10.90 -10.80 -10.92
CA ARG A 32 -9.76 -9.94 -11.28
C ARG A 32 -10.16 -8.76 -12.19
N HIS A 33 -11.16 -7.97 -11.82
CA HIS A 33 -11.48 -6.73 -12.52
C HIS A 33 -11.98 -5.64 -11.55
N ALA A 34 -11.07 -5.20 -10.69
CA ALA A 34 -10.88 -3.81 -10.23
C ALA A 34 -9.76 -3.89 -9.19
N LEU A 35 -8.52 -3.60 -9.57
CA LEU A 35 -7.50 -3.23 -8.60
C LEU A 35 -7.98 -1.92 -7.96
N ALA A 36 -8.76 -2.03 -6.88
CA ALA A 36 -8.93 -0.92 -5.97
C ALA A 36 -7.51 -0.49 -5.54
N PRO A 37 -7.15 0.81 -5.66
CA PRO A 37 -5.83 1.27 -5.25
C PRO A 37 -5.65 0.88 -3.78
N LEU A 38 -4.64 0.08 -3.42
CA LEU A 38 -4.43 -0.39 -2.05
C LEU A 38 -4.40 0.84 -1.11
N PRO A 39 -5.45 1.10 -0.30
CA PRO A 39 -5.55 2.32 0.52
C PRO A 39 -4.76 2.20 1.83
N GLY A 40 -4.18 1.02 2.09
CA GLY A 40 -3.73 0.62 3.42
C GLY A 40 -2.43 1.27 3.88
N ILE A 41 -1.46 1.49 2.99
CA ILE A 41 -0.12 1.97 3.39
C ILE A 41 -0.15 3.45 3.75
N GLU A 42 -0.78 4.28 2.91
CA GLU A 42 -0.89 5.73 3.11
C GLU A 42 -1.69 6.08 4.38
N ARG A 43 -2.86 5.45 4.56
CA ARG A 43 -3.67 5.63 5.77
C ARG A 43 -2.96 5.14 7.02
N ARG A 44 -2.18 4.07 6.90
CA ARG A 44 -1.37 3.55 8.01
C ARG A 44 -0.28 4.55 8.39
N LEU A 45 0.36 5.22 7.44
CA LEU A 45 1.40 6.21 7.76
C LEU A 45 0.80 7.44 8.47
N ALA A 46 -0.31 7.97 7.98
CA ALA A 46 -1.01 9.08 8.64
C ALA A 46 -1.48 8.72 10.05
N GLN A 47 -2.01 7.50 10.24
CA GLN A 47 -2.41 7.02 11.56
C GLN A 47 -1.21 6.87 12.50
N LEU A 48 -0.12 6.25 12.04
CA LEU A 48 1.10 6.08 12.84
C LEU A 48 1.70 7.44 13.26
N ALA A 49 1.67 8.42 12.36
CA ALA A 49 2.11 9.78 12.67
C ALA A 49 1.21 10.45 13.72
N ALA A 50 -0.11 10.32 13.59
CA ALA A 50 -1.07 10.85 14.58
C ALA A 50 -0.88 10.22 15.96
N ASP A 51 -0.73 8.89 16.01
CA ASP A 51 -0.51 8.15 17.25
C ASP A 51 0.81 8.56 17.91
N ALA A 52 1.89 8.67 17.13
CA ALA A 52 3.19 9.11 17.62
C ALA A 52 3.17 10.55 18.12
N TRP A 53 2.43 11.44 17.44
CA TRP A 53 2.23 12.82 17.89
C TRP A 53 1.49 12.89 19.22
N ALA A 54 0.43 12.10 19.38
CA ALA A 54 -0.30 12.02 20.65
C ALA A 54 0.60 11.53 21.79
N VAL A 55 1.47 10.54 21.55
CA VAL A 55 2.45 10.04 22.52
C VAL A 55 3.53 11.08 22.84
N SER A 56 3.92 11.90 21.87
CA SER A 56 4.91 12.98 22.07
C SER A 56 4.37 14.16 22.89
N GLY A 57 3.07 14.20 23.18
CA GLY A 57 2.44 15.32 23.87
C GLY A 57 2.35 16.59 23.03
N GLY A 58 2.25 16.46 21.70
CA GLY A 58 2.19 17.60 20.79
C GLY A 58 3.55 18.12 20.33
N GLY A 59 4.62 17.34 20.52
CA GLY A 59 5.97 17.66 20.05
C GLY A 59 6.24 17.17 18.63
N TYR A 60 7.46 17.46 18.15
CA TYR A 60 7.95 16.96 16.87
C TYR A 60 8.01 15.43 16.86
N VAL A 61 7.53 14.81 15.78
CA VAL A 61 7.53 13.36 15.59
C VAL A 61 8.74 12.96 14.75
N ALA A 62 9.74 12.35 15.39
CA ALA A 62 10.93 11.82 14.72
C ALA A 62 10.65 10.53 13.93
N GLY A 63 11.53 10.19 12.98
CA GLY A 63 11.46 8.95 12.19
C GLY A 63 10.65 9.07 10.89
N PHE A 64 10.12 10.26 10.60
CA PHE A 64 9.44 10.59 9.34
C PHE A 64 10.19 11.66 8.53
N ASP A 65 11.46 11.93 8.85
CA ASP A 65 12.19 13.11 8.38
C ASP A 65 12.20 13.22 6.85
N VAL A 66 12.38 12.09 6.15
CA VAL A 66 12.37 12.02 4.68
C VAL A 66 11.01 12.36 4.05
N ASN A 67 9.93 12.22 4.81
CA ASN A 67 8.53 12.39 4.43
C ASN A 67 7.87 13.59 5.16
N THR A 68 8.67 14.50 5.70
CA THR A 68 8.20 15.62 6.52
C THR A 68 8.38 16.96 5.80
N VAL A 69 7.45 17.87 6.02
CA VAL A 69 7.61 19.32 5.78
C VAL A 69 7.35 20.03 7.10
N LEU A 70 8.32 20.81 7.58
CA LEU A 70 8.13 21.69 8.73
C LEU A 70 7.76 23.08 8.23
N ILE A 71 6.62 23.59 8.69
CA ILE A 71 6.03 24.84 8.22
C ILE A 71 5.85 25.76 9.42
N ALA A 72 6.45 26.94 9.35
CA ALA A 72 6.12 28.04 10.24
C ALA A 72 5.04 28.91 9.60
N ASP A 73 4.05 29.36 10.36
CA ASP A 73 2.98 30.20 9.82
C ASP A 73 2.99 31.62 10.42
N PRO A 74 4.07 32.40 10.24
CA PRO A 74 4.11 33.77 10.74
C PRO A 74 3.09 34.61 9.95
N ALA A 75 2.07 35.11 10.65
CA ALA A 75 1.02 35.95 10.08
C ALA A 75 0.25 35.33 8.90
N GLY A 76 0.08 34.00 8.87
CA GLY A 76 -0.70 33.32 7.83
C GLY A 76 0.02 33.11 6.50
N MET A 77 1.36 33.25 6.48
CA MET A 77 2.16 33.12 5.26
C MET A 77 2.57 31.66 4.94
N SER A 78 2.56 30.74 5.90
CA SER A 78 2.94 29.33 5.72
C SER A 78 4.29 29.16 5.02
N LEU A 79 5.36 29.54 5.72
CA LEU A 79 6.75 29.45 5.32
C LEU A 79 7.31 28.05 5.59
N VAL A 80 7.86 27.40 4.57
CA VAL A 80 8.58 26.13 4.71
C VAL A 80 9.93 26.37 5.38
N GLU A 81 10.19 25.77 6.53
CA GLU A 81 11.48 25.83 7.22
C GLU A 81 12.36 24.64 6.89
N GLU A 82 11.77 23.44 6.90
CA GLU A 82 12.47 22.20 6.61
C GLU A 82 11.62 21.30 5.71
N VAL A 83 12.29 20.48 4.90
CA VAL A 83 11.63 19.54 4.00
C VAL A 83 12.51 18.31 3.84
N GLY A 84 11.89 17.14 3.90
CA GLY A 84 12.54 15.87 3.62
C GLY A 84 12.92 15.72 2.16
N ASP A 85 14.07 15.11 1.91
CA ASP A 85 14.67 14.99 0.56
C ASP A 85 13.71 14.40 -0.49
N SER A 86 12.88 13.44 -0.09
CA SER A 86 11.96 12.80 -1.03
C SER A 86 10.84 13.75 -1.47
N ILE A 87 10.35 14.61 -0.56
CA ILE A 87 9.33 15.62 -0.88
C ILE A 87 9.95 16.74 -1.71
N ALA A 88 11.15 17.19 -1.36
CA ALA A 88 11.85 18.22 -2.12
C ALA A 88 12.06 17.78 -3.57
N THR A 89 12.54 16.55 -3.78
CA THR A 89 12.75 15.98 -5.12
C THR A 89 11.43 15.74 -5.85
N GLY A 90 10.40 15.24 -5.16
CA GLY A 90 9.13 14.85 -5.79
C GLY A 90 8.21 16.00 -6.16
N PHE A 91 8.22 17.10 -5.39
CA PHE A 91 7.25 18.19 -5.52
C PHE A 91 7.89 19.57 -5.69
N GLY A 92 9.22 19.68 -5.65
CA GLY A 92 9.92 20.97 -5.77
C GLY A 92 9.67 21.90 -4.58
N ILE A 93 9.25 21.37 -3.43
CA ILE A 93 9.09 22.12 -2.19
C ILE A 93 10.48 22.29 -1.57
N VAL A 94 10.87 23.53 -1.29
CA VAL A 94 12.20 23.85 -0.74
C VAL A 94 12.10 24.72 0.51
N PRO A 95 13.09 24.69 1.42
CA PRO A 95 13.16 25.62 2.54
C PRO A 95 13.15 27.08 2.07
N GLY A 96 12.53 27.95 2.86
CA GLY A 96 12.34 29.37 2.56
C GLY A 96 11.19 29.66 1.60
N MET A 97 10.51 28.65 1.07
CA MET A 97 9.37 28.83 0.18
C MET A 97 8.10 29.19 0.96
N ILE A 98 7.38 30.21 0.48
CA ILE A 98 6.01 30.50 0.92
C ILE A 98 5.05 29.58 0.16
N LEU A 99 4.22 28.82 0.89
CA LEU A 99 3.25 27.92 0.28
C LEU A 99 2.20 28.72 -0.51
N ALA A 100 2.27 28.59 -1.85
CA ALA A 100 1.34 29.27 -2.73
C ALA A 100 -0.06 28.64 -2.65
N ARG A 101 -1.10 29.47 -2.59
CA ARG A 101 -2.51 29.06 -2.64
C ARG A 101 -2.99 28.72 -4.07
N ARG A 102 -2.14 28.02 -4.83
CA ARG A 102 -2.43 27.54 -6.20
C ARG A 102 -2.69 26.03 -6.19
N PRO A 103 -3.55 25.51 -7.08
CA PRO A 103 -3.90 24.08 -7.09
C PRO A 103 -2.68 23.17 -7.04
N GLY A 104 -2.71 22.17 -6.14
CA GLY A 104 -1.63 21.21 -5.93
C GLY A 104 -1.28 21.06 -4.45
N LEU A 105 -0.18 20.36 -4.16
CA LEU A 105 0.22 20.02 -2.79
C LEU A 105 0.44 21.26 -1.90
N ALA A 106 1.04 22.33 -2.43
CA ALA A 106 1.30 23.54 -1.66
C ALA A 106 0.02 24.23 -1.14
N ALA A 107 -1.06 24.24 -1.94
CA ALA A 107 -2.34 24.80 -1.49
C ALA A 107 -2.99 23.93 -0.42
N GLU A 108 -2.93 22.61 -0.54
CA GLU A 108 -3.49 21.71 0.47
C GLU A 108 -2.73 21.81 1.80
N LEU A 109 -1.40 21.95 1.74
CA LEU A 109 -0.57 22.20 2.93
C LEU A 109 -0.89 23.56 3.58
N ALA A 110 -1.05 24.62 2.79
CA ALA A 110 -1.44 25.94 3.30
C ALA A 110 -2.84 25.90 3.93
N ALA A 111 -3.80 25.24 3.29
CA ALA A 111 -5.16 25.07 3.84
C ALA A 111 -5.15 24.26 5.15
N ALA A 112 -4.31 23.23 5.25
CA ALA A 112 -4.13 22.47 6.48
C ALA A 112 -3.55 23.36 7.61
N CYS A 113 -2.61 24.26 7.29
CA CYS A 113 -2.08 25.23 8.25
C CYS A 113 -3.19 26.18 8.74
N ASP A 114 -4.04 26.71 7.84
CA ASP A 114 -5.17 27.56 8.23
C ASP A 114 -6.14 26.82 9.18
N LEU A 115 -6.45 25.55 8.90
CA LEU A 115 -7.33 24.73 9.74
C LEU A 115 -6.71 24.42 11.11
N ILE A 116 -5.40 24.21 11.16
CA ILE A 116 -4.65 24.04 12.41
C ILE A 116 -4.68 25.34 13.21
N ALA A 117 -4.49 26.50 12.59
CA ALA A 117 -4.56 27.79 13.28
C ALA A 117 -5.92 28.02 13.95
N LEU A 118 -6.99 27.46 13.39
CA LEU A 118 -8.35 27.57 13.93
C LEU A 118 -8.67 26.57 15.06
N SER A 119 -8.10 25.36 15.01
CA SER A 119 -8.56 24.24 15.86
C SER A 119 -7.49 23.60 16.74
N ALA A 120 -6.20 23.84 16.44
CA ALA A 120 -5.05 23.18 17.07
C ALA A 120 -5.16 21.64 17.12
N GLN A 121 -5.84 21.04 16.12
CA GLN A 121 -5.96 19.59 15.99
C GLN A 121 -5.19 19.08 14.76
N PRO A 122 -4.78 17.80 14.76
CA PRO A 122 -4.26 17.15 13.55
C PRO A 122 -5.24 17.24 12.38
N VAL A 123 -4.76 17.63 11.20
CA VAL A 123 -5.57 17.81 9.98
C VAL A 123 -5.11 16.85 8.89
N PRO A 124 -5.91 15.84 8.49
CA PRO A 124 -5.60 15.03 7.33
C PRO A 124 -5.80 15.84 6.04
N PHE A 125 -4.97 15.59 5.04
CA PHE A 125 -5.08 16.24 3.74
C PHE A 125 -4.77 15.27 2.58
N GLU A 126 -5.26 15.62 1.39
CA GLU A 126 -5.05 14.87 0.16
C GLU A 126 -4.87 15.86 -1.00
N ALA A 127 -3.82 15.64 -1.80
CA ALA A 127 -3.52 16.45 -2.97
C ALA A 127 -3.40 15.56 -4.22
N SER A 128 -3.87 16.09 -5.34
CA SER A 128 -3.66 15.51 -6.67
C SER A 128 -2.77 16.46 -7.48
N VAL A 129 -1.62 15.96 -7.91
CA VAL A 129 -0.61 16.73 -8.66
C VAL A 129 -0.37 16.07 -10.00
N ALA A 130 -0.24 16.86 -11.06
CA ALA A 130 0.15 16.33 -12.37
C ALA A 130 1.59 15.82 -12.31
N GLY A 131 1.79 14.54 -12.63
CA GLY A 131 3.10 13.91 -12.75
C GLY A 131 3.62 13.91 -14.19
N ALA A 132 4.85 13.44 -14.37
CA ALA A 132 5.46 13.28 -15.69
C ALA A 132 4.70 12.25 -16.54
N GLY A 133 4.76 12.38 -17.87
CA GLY A 133 4.19 11.39 -18.81
C GLY A 133 2.67 11.19 -18.70
N GLY A 134 1.94 12.14 -18.12
CA GLY A 134 0.51 11.99 -17.86
C GLY A 134 0.18 11.13 -16.64
N ALA A 135 1.14 10.84 -15.75
CA ALA A 135 0.82 10.30 -14.45
C ALA A 135 0.06 11.33 -13.60
N LEU A 136 -0.77 10.86 -12.68
CA LEU A 136 -1.34 11.66 -11.59
C LEU A 136 -0.66 11.21 -10.30
N ILE A 137 -0.01 12.13 -9.61
CA ILE A 137 0.54 11.88 -8.28
C ILE A 137 -0.56 12.14 -7.26
N MET A 138 -0.91 11.11 -6.49
CA MET A 138 -1.80 11.25 -5.35
C MET A 138 -0.95 11.31 -4.09
N ALA A 139 -0.95 12.45 -3.41
CA ALA A 139 -0.28 12.66 -2.13
C ALA A 139 -1.31 12.70 -1.00
N ARG A 140 -1.01 12.02 0.10
CA ARG A 140 -1.86 11.97 1.28
C ARG A 140 -1.01 12.08 2.53
N GLY A 141 -1.51 12.83 3.50
CA GLY A 141 -0.77 13.06 4.72
C GLY A 141 -1.63 13.58 5.86
N ILE A 142 -0.93 13.93 6.92
CA ILE A 142 -1.48 14.57 8.09
C ILE A 142 -0.59 15.74 8.49
N ALA A 143 -1.20 16.87 8.77
CA ALA A 143 -0.55 18.04 9.33
C ALA A 143 -0.77 18.03 10.85
N LEU A 144 0.31 18.15 11.61
CA LEU A 144 0.34 18.02 13.06
C LEU A 144 0.71 19.38 13.67
N PRO A 145 -0.12 19.94 14.56
CA PRO A 145 0.26 21.15 15.30
C PRO A 145 1.37 20.83 16.31
N LEU A 146 2.46 21.58 16.27
CA LEU A 146 3.51 21.49 17.28
C LEU A 146 3.21 22.48 18.40
N THR A 147 2.89 21.96 19.58
CA THR A 147 2.51 22.75 20.75
C THR A 147 3.57 22.74 21.85
N ALA A 148 4.62 21.94 21.70
CA ALA A 148 5.70 21.78 22.66
C ALA A 148 7.08 21.73 21.98
N GLY A 149 8.13 22.09 22.74
CA GLY A 149 9.51 22.04 22.29
C GLY A 149 9.98 23.29 21.54
N ALA A 150 11.10 23.17 20.82
CA ALA A 150 11.71 24.27 20.07
C ALA A 150 10.86 24.73 18.87
N ASP A 151 9.99 23.84 18.39
CA ASP A 151 9.14 24.05 17.21
C ASP A 151 7.70 24.41 17.57
N ALA A 152 7.45 24.82 18.82
CA ALA A 152 6.13 25.25 19.26
C ALA A 152 5.60 26.40 18.37
N GLY A 153 4.35 26.26 17.90
CA GLY A 153 3.71 27.19 16.97
C GLY A 153 3.94 26.86 15.49
N LYS A 154 4.68 25.80 15.17
CA LYS A 154 4.88 25.29 13.80
C LYS A 154 3.92 24.13 13.50
N VAL A 155 3.90 23.73 12.24
CA VAL A 155 3.16 22.58 11.73
C VAL A 155 4.13 21.58 11.13
N GLN A 156 4.07 20.34 11.59
CA GLN A 156 4.78 19.22 10.96
C GLN A 156 3.81 18.47 10.03
N ALA A 157 4.01 18.57 8.72
CA ALA A 157 3.23 17.82 7.75
C ALA A 157 3.98 16.54 7.35
N ILE A 158 3.35 15.38 7.58
CA ILE A 158 3.90 14.07 7.23
C ILE A 158 3.03 13.47 6.11
N LEU A 159 3.63 13.11 4.99
CA LEU A 159 2.89 12.61 3.83
C LEU A 159 3.60 11.49 3.08
N SER A 160 2.81 10.70 2.36
CA SER A 160 3.27 9.72 1.37
C SER A 160 2.51 9.93 0.07
N TRP A 161 3.10 9.47 -1.03
CA TRP A 161 2.46 9.59 -2.34
C TRP A 161 2.70 8.35 -3.18
N ARG A 162 1.88 8.25 -4.22
CA ARG A 162 2.07 7.27 -5.29
C ARG A 162 1.70 7.88 -6.64
N GLU A 163 2.35 7.36 -7.67
CA GLU A 163 1.96 7.64 -9.04
C GLU A 163 0.82 6.71 -9.45
N VAL A 164 -0.22 7.32 -10.02
CA VAL A 164 -1.37 6.62 -10.58
C VAL A 164 -1.47 7.00 -12.05
N LEU A 165 -1.59 6.01 -12.93
CA LEU A 165 -1.80 6.29 -14.35
C LEU A 165 -3.12 7.04 -14.53
N ASN A 166 -3.08 8.19 -15.22
CA ASN A 166 -4.32 8.86 -15.56
C ASN A 166 -5.15 8.00 -16.56
N ARG A 167 -6.42 8.35 -16.77
CA ARG A 167 -7.31 7.57 -17.66
C ARG A 167 -6.81 7.48 -19.11
N ALA A 168 -6.06 8.47 -19.58
CA ALA A 168 -5.50 8.48 -20.93
C ALA A 168 -4.28 7.56 -21.02
N ALA A 169 -3.32 7.66 -20.10
CA ALA A 169 -2.16 6.79 -19.99
C ALA A 169 -2.57 5.32 -19.74
N SER A 170 -3.61 5.09 -18.92
CA SER A 170 -4.18 3.75 -18.73
C SER A 170 -4.79 3.18 -20.01
N ARG A 171 -5.38 4.04 -20.86
CA ARG A 171 -5.98 3.62 -22.13
C ARG A 171 -4.90 3.30 -23.15
N GLN A 172 -3.92 4.18 -23.29
CA GLN A 172 -2.76 3.98 -24.15
C GLN A 172 -2.00 2.71 -23.74
N LEU A 173 -1.74 2.50 -22.45
CA LEU A 173 -1.08 1.29 -21.97
C LEU A 173 -1.89 0.03 -22.32
N ARG A 174 -3.23 0.06 -22.20
CA ARG A 174 -4.08 -1.07 -22.60
C ARG A 174 -4.04 -1.33 -24.10
N GLU A 175 -3.98 -0.28 -24.91
CA GLU A 175 -3.84 -0.39 -26.36
C GLU A 175 -2.50 -1.02 -26.72
N GLU A 176 -1.39 -0.50 -26.19
CA GLU A 176 -0.03 -1.02 -26.39
C GLU A 176 0.10 -2.49 -25.93
N LEU A 177 -0.44 -2.83 -24.75
CA LEU A 177 -0.46 -4.23 -24.27
C LEU A 177 -1.27 -5.13 -25.21
N GLY A 178 -2.41 -4.62 -25.70
CA GLY A 178 -3.27 -5.32 -26.64
C GLY A 178 -2.58 -5.57 -27.99
N GLU A 179 -1.77 -4.62 -28.46
CA GLU A 179 -0.97 -4.76 -29.68
C GLU A 179 0.17 -5.76 -29.50
N ALA A 180 0.92 -5.65 -28.40
CA ALA A 180 2.01 -6.58 -28.08
C ALA A 180 1.51 -8.02 -27.97
N LEU A 181 0.40 -8.26 -27.27
CA LEU A 181 -0.23 -9.58 -27.16
C LEU A 181 -0.74 -10.10 -28.51
N ARG A 182 -1.26 -9.22 -29.38
CA ARG A 182 -1.65 -9.60 -30.74
C ARG A 182 -0.45 -9.96 -31.60
N MET A 183 0.67 -9.24 -31.47
CA MET A 183 1.92 -9.56 -32.17
C MET A 183 2.47 -10.91 -31.72
N VAL A 184 2.56 -11.19 -30.42
CA VAL A 184 3.04 -12.48 -29.89
C VAL A 184 2.18 -13.66 -30.37
N ARG A 185 0.85 -13.48 -30.42
CA ARG A 185 -0.06 -14.48 -31.00
C ARG A 185 0.10 -14.69 -32.50
N ARG A 186 0.59 -13.69 -33.23
CA ARG A 186 0.85 -13.78 -34.67
C ARG A 186 2.25 -14.31 -34.99
N THR A 187 3.23 -14.11 -34.11
CA THR A 187 4.63 -14.49 -34.35
C THR A 187 5.03 -15.86 -33.79
N LEU A 188 4.33 -16.40 -32.78
CA LEU A 188 4.47 -17.83 -32.48
C LEU A 188 3.43 -18.62 -33.28
N PRO A 189 3.83 -19.49 -34.23
CA PRO A 189 3.04 -20.68 -34.44
C PRO A 189 2.98 -21.36 -33.08
N LEU A 190 1.78 -21.47 -32.50
CA LEU A 190 1.54 -22.42 -31.42
C LEU A 190 1.92 -23.78 -32.02
N ALA A 191 3.18 -24.18 -31.87
CA ALA A 191 3.58 -25.55 -32.12
C ALA A 191 2.56 -26.40 -31.34
N PRO A 192 1.91 -27.38 -31.98
CA PRO A 192 0.93 -28.22 -31.29
C PRO A 192 1.61 -28.71 -30.03
N ARG A 193 1.06 -28.32 -28.88
CA ARG A 193 1.57 -28.67 -27.56
C ARG A 193 1.66 -30.19 -27.57
N ARG A 194 2.88 -30.74 -27.71
CA ARG A 194 3.11 -32.16 -27.52
C ARG A 194 2.68 -32.42 -26.08
N ASP A 195 1.58 -33.11 -25.94
CA ASP A 195 1.11 -33.58 -24.64
C ASP A 195 2.23 -34.43 -24.03
N PRO A 196 2.83 -34.02 -22.89
CA PRO A 196 3.90 -34.79 -22.25
C PRO A 196 3.39 -36.13 -21.70
N PHE A 197 2.07 -36.40 -21.75
CA PHE A 197 1.46 -37.66 -21.35
C PHE A 197 0.98 -38.52 -22.54
N ALA A 198 1.10 -38.03 -23.78
CA ALA A 198 0.85 -38.85 -24.97
C ALA A 198 2.04 -39.79 -25.21
N THR A 199 2.17 -40.78 -24.34
CA THR A 199 3.08 -41.91 -24.55
C THR A 199 2.51 -42.79 -25.66
N PRO A 200 3.23 -43.06 -26.77
CA PRO A 200 2.84 -44.14 -27.65
C PRO A 200 3.04 -45.44 -26.88
N ILE A 201 1.95 -46.22 -26.69
CA ILE A 201 2.06 -47.59 -26.18
C ILE A 201 2.74 -48.40 -27.30
N ALA A 202 4.06 -48.43 -27.27
CA ALA A 202 4.87 -49.43 -27.97
C ALA A 202 4.76 -50.74 -27.17
N GLY A 203 3.67 -51.46 -27.42
CA GLY A 203 3.38 -52.75 -26.81
C GLY A 203 2.77 -53.67 -27.85
N GLY A 204 3.55 -53.98 -28.90
CA GLY A 204 3.24 -55.08 -29.79
C GLY A 204 3.28 -56.39 -29.01
N ILE A 205 2.11 -56.89 -28.64
CA ILE A 205 1.94 -58.32 -28.37
C ILE A 205 1.82 -58.96 -29.75
N GLY A 206 2.85 -59.72 -30.12
CA GLY A 206 2.87 -60.48 -31.38
C GLY A 206 1.76 -61.53 -31.47
N PRO A 207 1.55 -62.11 -32.65
CA PRO A 207 0.44 -63.03 -32.91
C PRO A 207 0.66 -64.36 -32.22
N PHE A 208 -0.33 -64.82 -31.45
CA PHE A 208 -0.47 -66.22 -31.07
C PHE A 208 -1.32 -66.93 -32.13
N HIS A 209 -0.68 -67.80 -32.92
CA HIS A 209 -1.35 -68.82 -33.72
C HIS A 209 -0.99 -70.20 -33.15
N ALA A 210 -1.99 -70.89 -32.60
CA ALA A 210 -2.22 -72.34 -32.70
C ALA A 210 -3.64 -72.60 -32.19
#